data_AF-A0A0F0KR47-F1
#
_entry.id   AF-A0A0F0KR47-F1
#
_cell.length_a   1.000
_cell.length_b   1.000
_cell.length_c   1.000
_cell.angle_alpha   90.00
_cell.angle_beta   90.00
_cell.angle_gamma   90.00
#
_symmetry.space_group_name_H-M   'P 1'
#
loop_
_entity.id
_entity.type
_entity.pdbx_description
1 polymer ?
#
loop_
_entity_poly.entity_id
_entity_poly.type
_entity_poly.pdbx_seq_one_letter_code
_entity_poly.pdbx_strand_id
1 'polypeptide(L)'
;MGQHGRDLVTACPERLLGSLGTMTELFRTATGCLQHAGWTYEPPTSTGDGAPFPLRTAPDTVIRWASSFSLLANVDETVWFLSRDDYSTGADGAFAWNEYEQLSLQAATTDDEAAAISRFWTRHLPLLLSVRNGYEYLAVRDDGAVVHGAEPEFEEAVVVFSHFDDLLTHIISWPARLDHVIDGLLFDAISIPDTGPGH
;
A
#
# COMPACT_ATOMS: atom_id res chain seq x y z
N MET A 1 -11.38 59.37 -4.49
CA MET A 1 -11.66 58.91 -3.11
C MET A 1 -12.79 57.91 -3.23
N GLY A 2 -12.56 56.60 -3.35
CA GLY A 2 -11.86 55.72 -2.39
C GLY A 2 -12.87 55.33 -1.31
N GLN A 3 -13.16 54.09 -0.94
CA GLN A 3 -12.62 52.74 -1.17
C GLN A 3 -13.77 51.74 -0.85
N HIS A 4 -13.85 50.61 -1.57
CA HIS A 4 -13.71 49.22 -1.06
C HIS A 4 -14.79 48.76 -0.07
N GLY A 5 -15.35 47.56 -0.14
CA GLY A 5 -14.98 46.33 -0.83
C GLY A 5 -15.64 45.23 -0.01
N ARG A 6 -16.42 44.37 -0.66
CA ARG A 6 -17.18 43.30 0.02
C ARG A 6 -16.22 42.19 0.40
N ASP A 7 -16.05 41.95 1.70
CA ASP A 7 -15.39 40.76 2.22
C ASP A 7 -16.22 39.51 1.86
N LEU A 8 -15.71 38.76 0.88
CA LEU A 8 -16.09 37.37 0.67
C LEU A 8 -15.09 36.54 1.49
N VAL A 9 -15.45 36.23 2.73
CA VAL A 9 -14.65 35.31 3.55
C VAL A 9 -14.83 33.89 2.99
N THR A 10 -13.81 33.42 2.28
CA THR A 10 -13.66 31.99 1.95
C THR A 10 -13.40 31.24 3.25
N ALA A 11 -14.43 30.57 3.76
CA ALA A 11 -14.24 29.59 4.83
C ALA A 11 -13.51 28.37 4.25
N CYS A 12 -12.18 28.32 4.41
CA CYS A 12 -11.46 27.05 4.37
C CYS A 12 -11.94 26.20 5.56
N PRO A 13 -12.28 24.91 5.38
CA PRO A 13 -12.83 24.12 6.45
C PRO A 13 -11.67 23.64 7.34
N GLU A 14 -11.58 24.18 8.56
CA GLU A 14 -10.60 23.76 9.57
C GLU A 14 -10.66 22.25 9.89
N ARG A 15 -11.81 21.61 9.62
CA ARG A 15 -12.00 20.16 9.70
C ARG A 15 -11.14 19.35 8.72
N LEU A 16 -10.85 19.90 7.53
CA LEU A 16 -10.03 19.21 6.52
C LEU A 16 -8.55 19.28 6.91
N LEU A 17 -8.07 20.43 7.41
CA LEU A 17 -6.69 20.57 7.89
C LEU A 17 -6.38 19.64 9.07
N GLY A 18 -7.32 19.48 10.02
CA GLY A 18 -7.16 18.56 11.14
C GLY A 18 -7.05 17.09 10.69
N SER A 19 -7.89 16.67 9.74
CA SER A 19 -7.88 15.31 9.17
C SER A 19 -6.61 15.02 8.35
N LEU A 20 -6.15 15.98 7.55
CA LEU A 20 -4.88 15.86 6.84
C LEU A 20 -3.70 15.74 7.81
N GLY A 21 -3.69 16.52 8.90
CA GLY A 21 -2.66 16.45 9.94
C GLY A 21 -2.59 15.09 10.63
N THR A 22 -3.74 14.49 10.96
CA THR A 22 -3.80 13.15 11.54
C THR A 22 -3.36 12.06 10.56
N MET A 23 -3.68 12.21 9.27
CA MET A 23 -3.33 11.24 8.24
C MET A 23 -1.82 11.25 7.93
N THR A 24 -1.21 12.43 7.84
CA THR A 24 0.25 12.54 7.69
C THR A 24 0.99 11.93 8.88
N GLU A 25 0.47 12.10 10.10
CA GLU A 25 1.06 11.49 11.29
C GLU A 25 0.88 9.97 11.31
N LEU A 26 -0.28 9.47 10.87
CA LEU A 26 -0.53 8.03 10.72
C LEU A 26 0.50 7.39 9.78
N PHE A 27 0.70 7.95 8.59
CA PHE A 27 1.67 7.42 7.62
C PHE A 27 3.09 7.47 8.16
N ARG A 28 3.50 8.61 8.74
CA ARG A 28 4.83 8.74 9.36
C ARG A 28 5.05 7.68 10.45
N THR A 29 4.04 7.44 11.29
CA THR A 29 4.14 6.47 12.39
C THR A 29 4.25 5.06 11.84
N ALA A 30 3.39 4.67 10.89
CA ALA A 30 3.44 3.35 10.25
C ALA A 30 4.79 3.10 9.56
N THR A 31 5.28 4.07 8.78
CA THR A 31 6.61 3.99 8.17
C THR A 31 7.72 3.87 9.23
N GLY A 32 7.64 4.65 10.32
CA GLY A 32 8.59 4.56 11.42
C GLY A 32 8.63 3.17 12.08
N CYS A 33 7.46 2.52 12.23
CA CYS A 33 7.36 1.15 12.72
C CYS A 33 8.00 0.15 11.74
N LEU A 34 7.75 0.27 10.44
CA LEU A 34 8.41 -0.56 9.42
C LEU A 34 9.93 -0.35 9.42
N GLN A 35 10.41 0.89 9.53
CA GLN A 35 11.85 1.17 9.63
C GLN A 35 12.47 0.54 10.89
N HIS A 36 11.77 0.58 12.02
CA HIS A 36 12.19 -0.12 13.23
C HIS A 36 12.21 -1.64 13.04
N ALA A 37 11.32 -2.16 12.19
CA ALA A 37 11.30 -3.55 11.77
C ALA A 37 12.38 -3.92 10.72
N GLY A 38 13.25 -2.98 10.33
CA GLY A 38 14.34 -3.20 9.38
C GLY A 38 14.00 -2.88 7.92
N TRP A 39 12.89 -2.18 7.66
CA TRP A 39 12.56 -1.72 6.31
C TRP A 39 13.40 -0.49 5.92
N THR A 40 13.82 -0.47 4.66
CA THR A 40 14.39 0.69 4.00
C THR A 40 13.27 1.63 3.59
N TYR A 41 13.47 2.93 3.82
CA TYR A 41 12.56 3.99 3.41
C TYR A 41 13.34 5.10 2.70
N GLU A 42 12.80 5.57 1.58
CA GLU A 42 13.24 6.79 0.91
C GLU A 42 12.07 7.76 0.73
N PRO A 43 12.30 9.07 0.97
CA PRO A 43 11.27 10.08 0.81
C PRO A 43 10.84 10.25 -0.66
N PRO A 44 9.62 10.71 -0.93
CA PRO A 44 9.10 10.82 -2.29
C PRO A 44 9.97 11.77 -3.13
N THR A 45 10.31 11.34 -4.34
CA THR A 45 11.16 12.06 -5.32
C THR A 45 10.39 13.10 -6.12
N SER A 46 9.11 12.82 -6.42
CA SER A 46 8.28 13.61 -7.31
C SER A 46 6.95 13.99 -6.66
N THR A 47 6.65 15.28 -6.59
CA THR A 47 5.29 15.79 -6.35
C THR A 47 4.66 16.16 -7.69
N GLY A 48 4.49 15.18 -8.58
CA GLY A 48 3.78 15.39 -9.84
C GLY A 48 2.32 15.79 -9.60
N ASP A 49 1.75 16.61 -10.49
CA ASP A 49 0.34 17.01 -10.37
C ASP A 49 -0.60 15.86 -10.80
N GLY A 50 -1.52 15.47 -9.91
CA GLY A 50 -2.55 14.43 -10.13
C GLY A 50 -2.04 12.97 -10.13
N ALA A 51 -2.82 12.01 -9.61
CA ALA A 51 -2.40 10.60 -9.52
C ALA A 51 -2.21 9.91 -10.90
N PRO A 52 -1.27 8.94 -11.03
CA PRO A 52 -1.17 8.05 -12.19
C PRO A 52 -2.50 7.33 -12.47
N PHE A 53 -2.78 7.00 -13.74
CA PHE A 53 -4.09 6.47 -14.15
C PHE A 53 -4.58 5.28 -13.29
N PRO A 54 -3.76 4.25 -12.99
CA PRO A 54 -4.20 3.13 -12.15
C PRO A 54 -4.60 3.53 -10.73
N LEU A 55 -3.93 4.55 -10.17
CA LEU A 55 -4.20 5.06 -8.83
C LEU A 55 -5.42 5.99 -8.75
N ARG A 56 -5.92 6.54 -9.87
CA ARG A 56 -6.97 7.59 -9.86
C ARG A 56 -8.31 7.13 -9.29
N THR A 57 -8.58 5.83 -9.34
CA THR A 57 -9.82 5.22 -8.82
C THR A 57 -9.67 4.71 -7.40
N ALA A 58 -8.46 4.77 -6.83
CA ALA A 58 -8.21 4.32 -5.46
C ALA A 58 -8.77 5.31 -4.42
N PRO A 59 -9.04 4.84 -3.19
CA PRO A 59 -9.36 5.74 -2.08
C PRO A 59 -8.27 6.80 -1.85
N ASP A 60 -8.64 8.03 -1.50
CA ASP A 60 -7.69 9.14 -1.24
C ASP A 60 -6.56 8.76 -0.28
N THR A 61 -6.85 7.98 0.75
CA THR A 61 -5.85 7.54 1.75
C THR A 61 -4.77 6.67 1.10
N VAL A 62 -5.15 5.82 0.13
CA VAL A 62 -4.25 4.93 -0.61
C VAL A 62 -3.37 5.74 -1.57
N ILE A 63 -3.95 6.69 -2.29
CA ILE A 63 -3.20 7.59 -3.18
C ILE A 63 -2.13 8.36 -2.39
N ARG A 64 -2.50 8.87 -1.21
CA ARG A 64 -1.57 9.62 -0.35
C ARG A 64 -0.51 8.72 0.29
N TRP A 65 -0.85 7.50 0.67
CA TRP A 65 0.12 6.51 1.14
C TRP A 65 1.17 6.21 0.07
N ALA A 66 0.75 5.80 -1.13
CA ALA A 66 1.68 5.51 -2.23
C ALA A 66 2.52 6.73 -2.63
N SER A 67 2.01 7.95 -2.41
CA SER A 67 2.74 9.19 -2.66
C SER A 67 3.66 9.63 -1.50
N SER A 68 3.72 8.88 -0.40
CA SER A 68 4.46 9.28 0.81
C SER A 68 5.91 8.77 0.87
N PHE A 69 6.34 8.00 -0.13
CA PHE A 69 7.69 7.44 -0.27
C PHE A 69 8.04 7.25 -1.75
N SER A 70 9.33 7.14 -2.06
CA SER A 70 9.81 6.62 -3.34
C SER A 70 10.27 5.17 -3.23
N LEU A 71 10.66 4.73 -2.03
CA LEU A 71 11.02 3.35 -1.73
C LEU A 71 10.54 3.01 -0.33
N LEU A 72 9.90 1.85 -0.20
CA LEU A 72 9.55 1.26 1.08
C LEU A 72 9.60 -0.28 0.94
N ALA A 73 10.73 -0.87 1.31
CA ALA A 73 11.02 -2.29 1.10
C ALA A 73 11.71 -2.91 2.32
N ASN A 74 11.60 -4.23 2.49
CA ASN A 74 12.40 -4.93 3.50
C ASN A 74 13.88 -4.93 3.12
N VAL A 75 14.75 -5.29 4.08
CA VAL A 75 16.21 -5.29 3.92
C VAL A 75 16.71 -6.12 2.72
N ASP A 76 16.03 -7.22 2.40
CA ASP A 76 16.41 -8.11 1.30
C ASP A 76 15.79 -7.71 -0.05
N GLU A 77 15.02 -6.61 -0.09
CA GLU A 77 14.29 -6.13 -1.28
C GLU A 77 13.37 -7.21 -1.90
N THR A 78 12.88 -8.12 -1.06
CA THR A 78 11.97 -9.22 -1.45
C THR A 78 10.52 -8.93 -1.14
N VAL A 79 10.22 -7.89 -0.36
CA VAL A 79 8.88 -7.40 -0.06
C VAL A 79 8.90 -5.87 -0.10
N TRP A 80 8.00 -5.27 -0.87
CA TRP A 80 7.97 -3.81 -1.02
C TRP A 80 6.55 -3.29 -1.23
N PHE A 81 6.28 -2.11 -0.69
CA PHE A 81 5.10 -1.34 -1.04
C PHE A 81 5.32 -0.63 -2.38
N LEU A 82 4.27 -0.56 -3.19
CA LEU A 82 4.25 0.18 -4.44
C LEU A 82 4.11 1.68 -4.17
N SER A 83 5.13 2.42 -4.58
CA SER A 83 5.13 3.88 -4.60
C SER A 83 4.25 4.39 -5.74
N ARG A 84 3.97 5.69 -5.71
CA ARG A 84 3.31 6.40 -6.79
C ARG A 84 4.00 6.19 -8.15
N ASP A 85 5.33 6.19 -8.17
CA ASP A 85 6.10 6.13 -9.41
C ASP A 85 5.97 4.73 -10.07
N ASP A 86 5.74 3.67 -9.29
CA ASP A 86 5.53 2.31 -9.79
C ASP A 86 4.26 2.17 -10.67
N TYR A 87 3.25 3.02 -10.46
CA TYR A 87 2.05 3.06 -11.30
C TYR A 87 2.18 3.95 -12.53
N SER A 88 3.32 4.62 -12.71
CA SER A 88 3.56 5.50 -13.84
C SER A 88 4.06 4.71 -15.05
N THR A 89 3.73 5.19 -16.25
CA THR A 89 4.20 4.56 -17.49
C THR A 89 5.72 4.62 -17.59
N GLY A 90 6.38 3.48 -17.82
CA GLY A 90 7.83 3.42 -17.93
C GLY A 90 8.57 3.48 -16.60
N ALA A 91 7.92 3.06 -15.50
CA ALA A 91 8.61 2.79 -14.25
C ALA A 91 9.80 1.85 -14.50
N ASP A 92 10.97 2.20 -13.98
CA ASP A 92 12.24 1.47 -14.17
C ASP A 92 12.37 0.28 -13.19
N GLY A 93 11.25 -0.14 -12.60
CA GLY A 93 11.18 -1.24 -11.64
C GLY A 93 11.29 -2.61 -12.31
N ALA A 94 11.84 -3.59 -11.58
CA ALA A 94 11.95 -4.97 -12.07
C ALA A 94 10.58 -5.64 -12.27
N PHE A 95 9.55 -5.15 -11.58
CA PHE A 95 8.18 -5.67 -11.62
C PHE A 95 7.19 -4.54 -11.91
N ALA A 96 6.22 -4.80 -12.78
CA ALA A 96 5.14 -3.86 -13.01
C ALA A 96 4.17 -3.83 -11.81
N TRP A 97 3.46 -2.72 -11.62
CA TRP A 97 2.44 -2.62 -10.56
C TRP A 97 1.36 -3.71 -10.67
N ASN A 98 1.10 -4.20 -11.89
CA ASN A 98 0.13 -5.27 -12.17
C ASN A 98 0.81 -6.59 -12.59
N GLU A 99 2.03 -6.86 -12.11
CA GLU A 99 2.79 -8.06 -12.49
C GLU A 99 1.95 -9.34 -12.37
N TYR A 100 1.25 -9.52 -11.26
CA TYR A 100 0.52 -10.77 -11.00
C TYR A 100 -0.74 -10.91 -11.85
N GLU A 101 -1.40 -9.81 -12.23
CA GLU A 101 -2.44 -9.83 -13.27
C GLU A 101 -1.85 -10.33 -14.60
N GLN A 102 -0.68 -9.82 -14.99
CA GLN A 102 -0.03 -10.22 -16.23
C GLN A 102 0.37 -11.69 -16.21
N LEU A 103 0.89 -12.19 -15.08
CA LEU A 103 1.23 -13.62 -14.91
C LEU A 103 -0.02 -14.50 -15.01
N SER A 104 -1.10 -14.16 -14.32
CA SER A 104 -2.38 -14.88 -14.44
C SER A 104 -2.90 -14.91 -15.88
N LEU A 105 -2.89 -13.75 -16.57
CA LEU A 105 -3.35 -13.66 -17.96
C LEU A 105 -2.48 -14.46 -18.94
N GLN A 106 -1.18 -14.57 -18.68
CA GLN A 106 -0.28 -15.41 -19.47
C GLN A 106 -0.51 -16.90 -19.25
N ALA A 107 -0.92 -17.28 -18.03
CA ALA A 107 -1.26 -18.65 -17.67
C ALA A 107 -2.65 -19.07 -18.17
N ALA A 108 -3.56 -18.12 -18.39
CA ALA A 108 -4.92 -18.36 -18.82
C ALA A 108 -4.98 -19.19 -20.12
N THR A 109 -5.76 -20.25 -20.10
CA THR A 109 -5.91 -21.21 -21.21
C THR A 109 -7.16 -20.96 -22.05
N THR A 110 -8.09 -20.17 -21.54
CA THR A 110 -9.36 -19.85 -22.19
C THR A 110 -9.70 -18.37 -22.08
N ASP A 111 -10.52 -17.86 -23.02
CA ASP A 111 -11.00 -16.47 -22.98
C ASP A 111 -11.89 -16.19 -21.76
N ASP A 112 -12.67 -17.18 -21.30
CA ASP A 112 -13.50 -17.05 -20.08
C ASP A 112 -12.64 -16.90 -18.82
N GLU A 113 -11.53 -17.64 -18.73
CA GLU A 113 -10.56 -17.54 -17.64
C GLU A 113 -9.87 -16.17 -17.65
N ALA A 114 -9.36 -15.73 -18.81
CA ALA A 114 -8.77 -14.40 -18.97
C ALA A 114 -9.76 -13.28 -18.59
N ALA A 115 -11.04 -13.41 -18.98
CA ALA A 115 -12.08 -12.45 -18.61
C ALA A 115 -12.37 -12.45 -17.10
N ALA A 116 -12.31 -13.61 -16.43
CA ALA A 116 -12.48 -13.70 -14.98
C ALA A 116 -11.32 -13.03 -14.24
N ILE A 117 -10.08 -13.26 -14.68
CA ILE A 117 -8.85 -12.63 -14.14
C ILE A 117 -8.95 -11.11 -14.27
N SER A 118 -9.19 -10.59 -15.48
CA SER A 118 -9.31 -9.13 -15.68
C SER A 118 -10.45 -8.53 -14.85
N ARG A 119 -11.56 -9.25 -14.67
CA ARG A 119 -12.68 -8.78 -13.83
C ARG A 119 -12.29 -8.71 -12.35
N PHE A 120 -11.47 -9.65 -11.87
CA PHE A 120 -10.93 -9.60 -10.52
C PHE A 120 -10.03 -8.37 -10.36
N TRP A 121 -9.00 -8.22 -11.20
CA TRP A 121 -7.99 -7.16 -11.07
C TRP A 121 -8.53 -5.75 -11.34
N THR A 122 -9.59 -5.61 -12.15
CA THR A 122 -10.28 -4.31 -12.32
C THR A 122 -10.79 -3.72 -11.00
N ARG A 123 -11.02 -4.58 -9.99
CA ARG A 123 -11.54 -4.18 -8.68
C ARG A 123 -10.47 -4.19 -7.58
N HIS A 124 -9.24 -4.61 -7.87
CA HIS A 124 -8.17 -4.78 -6.89
C HIS A 124 -6.92 -4.03 -7.35
N LEU A 125 -6.49 -3.04 -6.58
CA LEU A 125 -5.26 -2.32 -6.83
C LEU A 125 -4.16 -2.89 -5.93
N PRO A 126 -3.14 -3.59 -6.47
CA PRO A 126 -1.97 -4.01 -5.70
C PRO A 126 -1.34 -2.84 -4.98
N LEU A 127 -0.83 -3.04 -3.77
CA LEU A 127 -0.15 -2.02 -2.95
C LEU A 127 1.16 -2.51 -2.34
N LEU A 128 1.32 -3.82 -2.22
CA LEU A 128 2.54 -4.46 -1.77
C LEU A 128 2.72 -5.75 -2.56
N LEU A 129 3.93 -6.02 -3.00
CA LEU A 129 4.33 -7.25 -3.67
C LEU A 129 5.42 -7.95 -2.84
N SER A 130 5.46 -9.28 -2.94
CA SER A 130 6.45 -10.11 -2.27
C SER A 130 6.85 -11.27 -3.16
N VAL A 131 8.16 -11.49 -3.21
CA VAL A 131 8.81 -12.64 -3.88
C VAL A 131 9.60 -13.48 -2.87
N ARG A 132 9.44 -13.21 -1.56
CA ARG A 132 10.29 -13.77 -0.50
C ARG A 132 10.18 -15.30 -0.42
N ASN A 133 8.95 -15.82 -0.44
CA ASN A 133 8.63 -17.24 -0.23
C ASN A 133 7.57 -17.69 -1.25
N GLY A 134 7.81 -17.40 -2.52
CA GLY A 134 6.79 -17.45 -3.57
C GLY A 134 6.17 -16.06 -3.79
N TYR A 135 5.21 -15.99 -4.71
CA TYR A 135 4.54 -14.74 -5.06
C TYR A 135 3.31 -14.49 -4.20
N GLU A 136 3.27 -13.35 -3.54
CA GLU A 136 2.13 -12.89 -2.74
C GLU A 136 2.00 -11.36 -2.77
N TYR A 137 0.79 -10.86 -2.50
CA TYR A 137 0.52 -9.43 -2.55
C TYR A 137 -0.49 -8.99 -1.49
N LEU A 138 -0.50 -7.68 -1.22
CA LEU A 138 -1.66 -6.98 -0.69
C LEU A 138 -2.26 -6.08 -1.76
N ALA A 139 -3.58 -6.05 -1.85
CA ALA A 139 -4.30 -5.11 -2.72
C ALA A 139 -5.43 -4.42 -1.96
N VAL A 140 -5.77 -3.19 -2.35
CA VAL A 140 -7.01 -2.54 -1.92
C VAL A 140 -8.09 -2.74 -2.96
N ARG A 141 -9.25 -3.20 -2.51
CA ARG A 141 -10.44 -3.36 -3.33
C ARG A 141 -11.19 -2.03 -3.50
N ASP A 142 -12.06 -1.94 -4.51
CA ASP A 142 -12.89 -0.76 -4.79
C ASP A 142 -13.77 -0.27 -3.62
N ASP A 143 -14.09 -1.14 -2.66
CA ASP A 143 -14.81 -0.82 -1.42
C ASP A 143 -13.91 -0.41 -0.24
N GLY A 144 -12.59 -0.36 -0.46
CA GLY A 144 -11.58 0.04 0.53
C GLY A 144 -11.03 -1.09 1.39
N ALA A 145 -11.54 -2.32 1.23
CA ALA A 145 -11.01 -3.49 1.94
C ALA A 145 -9.60 -3.85 1.45
N VAL A 146 -8.77 -4.36 2.35
CA VAL A 146 -7.45 -4.91 1.99
C VAL A 146 -7.59 -6.41 1.86
N VAL A 147 -7.08 -6.96 0.76
CA VAL A 147 -7.01 -8.40 0.51
C VAL A 147 -5.55 -8.85 0.46
N HIS A 148 -5.31 -10.10 0.85
CA HIS A 148 -4.06 -10.83 0.62
C HIS A 148 -4.33 -11.94 -0.38
N GLY A 149 -3.48 -12.05 -1.40
CA GLY A 149 -3.51 -13.15 -2.36
C GLY A 149 -2.10 -13.67 -2.60
N ALA A 150 -2.01 -14.91 -3.07
CA ALA A 150 -0.75 -15.58 -3.32
C ALA A 150 -0.89 -16.57 -4.48
N GLU A 151 0.23 -17.00 -5.04
CA GLU A 151 0.27 -18.10 -5.99
C GLU A 151 -0.20 -19.42 -5.34
N PRO A 152 -0.67 -20.41 -6.12
CA PRO A 152 -0.81 -20.41 -7.59
C PRO A 152 -2.00 -19.62 -8.12
N GLU A 153 -3.05 -19.41 -7.32
CA GLU A 153 -4.29 -18.76 -7.74
C GLU A 153 -4.40 -17.38 -7.09
N PHE A 154 -3.81 -16.36 -7.72
CA PHE A 154 -3.77 -15.00 -7.16
C PHE A 154 -5.16 -14.43 -6.89
N GLU A 155 -6.16 -14.82 -7.67
CA GLU A 155 -7.55 -14.37 -7.59
C GLU A 155 -8.34 -15.03 -6.44
N GLU A 156 -7.80 -16.05 -5.77
CA GLU A 156 -8.36 -16.64 -4.53
C GLU A 156 -7.99 -15.83 -3.28
N ALA A 157 -8.00 -14.51 -3.39
CA ALA A 157 -7.59 -13.60 -2.33
C ALA A 157 -8.57 -13.55 -1.15
N VAL A 158 -8.03 -13.40 0.07
CA VAL A 158 -8.79 -13.30 1.32
C VAL A 158 -8.78 -11.87 1.84
N VAL A 159 -9.93 -11.40 2.34
CA VAL A 159 -10.01 -10.08 3.01
C VAL A 159 -9.26 -10.16 4.33
N VAL A 160 -8.24 -9.32 4.49
CA VAL A 160 -7.42 -9.22 5.71
C VAL A 160 -7.80 -8.00 6.55
N PHE A 161 -8.30 -6.94 5.93
CA PHE A 161 -8.87 -5.79 6.63
C PHE A 161 -10.10 -5.25 5.92
N SER A 162 -11.05 -4.70 6.69
CA SER A 162 -12.23 -4.04 6.13
C SER A 162 -11.92 -2.66 5.56
N HIS A 163 -10.87 -1.99 6.07
CA HIS A 163 -10.42 -0.69 5.58
C HIS A 163 -8.90 -0.61 5.51
N PHE A 164 -8.38 0.17 4.57
CA PHE A 164 -6.94 0.43 4.45
C PHE A 164 -6.32 1.04 5.72
N ASP A 165 -7.03 1.91 6.43
CA ASP A 165 -6.51 2.51 7.67
C ASP A 165 -6.31 1.47 8.79
N ASP A 166 -7.02 0.32 8.72
CA ASP A 166 -6.82 -0.79 9.66
C ASP A 166 -5.46 -1.47 9.44
N LEU A 167 -4.99 -1.58 8.19
CA LEU A 167 -3.63 -2.06 7.87
C LEU A 167 -2.57 -1.16 8.49
N LEU A 168 -2.71 0.16 8.36
CA LEU A 168 -1.77 1.11 8.95
C LEU A 168 -1.78 1.06 10.48
N THR A 169 -2.99 0.97 11.06
CA THR A 169 -3.15 0.82 12.51
C THR A 169 -2.53 -0.49 13.01
N HIS A 170 -2.67 -1.58 12.24
CA HIS A 170 -2.03 -2.85 12.52
C HIS A 170 -0.51 -2.74 12.51
N ILE A 171 0.07 -2.09 11.50
CA ILE A 171 1.52 -1.83 11.41
C ILE A 171 2.02 -1.07 12.65
N ILE A 172 1.28 -0.04 13.07
CA ILE A 172 1.63 0.78 14.24
C ILE A 172 1.54 -0.01 15.55
N SER A 173 0.68 -1.04 15.60
CA SER A 173 0.45 -1.84 16.79
C SER A 173 1.53 -2.91 17.02
N TRP A 174 2.42 -3.15 16.06
CA TRP A 174 3.56 -4.07 16.20
C TRP A 174 4.56 -3.56 17.27
N PRO A 175 5.15 -4.43 18.13
CA PRO A 175 5.13 -5.90 18.14
C PRO A 175 4.02 -6.53 19.00
N ALA A 176 2.96 -5.79 19.39
CA ALA A 176 1.99 -6.28 20.36
C ALA A 176 1.07 -7.41 19.84
N ARG A 177 1.08 -7.71 18.53
CA ARG A 177 0.31 -8.76 17.86
C ARG A 177 1.14 -9.39 16.74
N LEU A 178 1.33 -10.72 16.79
CA LEU A 178 2.03 -11.53 15.80
C LEU A 178 1.21 -12.80 15.48
N ASP A 179 -0.10 -12.63 15.29
CA ASP A 179 -1.06 -13.68 15.00
C ASP A 179 -1.86 -13.43 13.72
N HIS A 180 -1.55 -12.36 12.99
CA HIS A 180 -2.21 -12.01 11.74
C HIS A 180 -1.51 -12.66 10.54
N VAL A 181 -2.29 -13.10 9.55
CA VAL A 181 -1.77 -13.78 8.34
C VAL A 181 -0.73 -12.98 7.56
N ILE A 182 -0.69 -11.66 7.75
CA ILE A 182 0.25 -10.77 7.05
C ILE A 182 1.47 -10.39 7.91
N ASP A 183 1.57 -10.85 9.15
CA ASP A 183 2.72 -10.53 10.01
C ASP A 183 4.00 -11.15 9.45
N GLY A 184 3.89 -12.35 8.85
CA GLY A 184 4.97 -12.98 8.09
C GLY A 184 5.47 -12.12 6.92
N LEU A 185 4.54 -11.45 6.24
CA LEU A 185 4.84 -10.57 5.13
C LEU A 185 5.56 -9.30 5.60
N LEU A 186 5.07 -8.69 6.68
CA LEU A 186 5.52 -7.38 7.15
C LEU A 186 6.74 -7.42 8.09
N PHE A 187 6.88 -8.44 8.94
CA PHE A 187 7.76 -8.38 10.12
C PHE A 187 8.69 -9.59 10.34
N ASP A 188 8.59 -10.65 9.53
CA ASP A 188 9.32 -11.92 9.72
C ASP A 188 10.86 -11.81 9.55
N ALA A 189 11.39 -10.62 9.30
CA ALA A 189 12.82 -10.35 9.24
C ALA A 189 13.48 -10.25 10.63
N ILE A 190 12.70 -10.16 11.72
CA ILE A 190 13.27 -10.08 13.08
C ILE A 190 13.14 -11.44 13.75
N SER A 191 14.27 -12.17 13.79
CA SER A 191 14.52 -13.08 14.90
C SER A 191 14.41 -12.25 16.19
N ILE A 192 13.27 -12.34 16.88
CA ILE A 192 13.13 -11.77 18.22
C ILE A 192 14.30 -12.37 19.01
N PRO A 193 15.23 -11.55 19.54
CA PRO A 193 16.31 -12.10 20.34
C PRO A 193 15.66 -12.85 21.50
N ASP A 194 15.88 -14.16 21.56
CA ASP A 194 15.51 -15.00 22.69
C ASP A 194 16.08 -14.34 23.94
N THR A 195 15.20 -13.62 24.64
CA THR A 195 15.48 -13.14 25.98
C THR A 195 14.86 -14.16 26.92
N GLY A 196 15.22 -15.43 26.73
CA GLY A 196 14.99 -16.46 27.73
C GLY A 196 15.79 -16.07 28.98
N PRO A 197 15.18 -16.05 30.18
CA PRO A 197 15.93 -15.81 31.39
C PRO A 197 16.94 -16.95 31.54
N GLY A 198 18.22 -16.61 31.41
CA GLY A 198 19.33 -17.50 31.72
C GLY A 198 19.14 -18.10 33.12
N HIS A 199 19.32 -19.41 33.15
CA HIS A 199 19.05 -20.31 34.26
C HIS A 199 19.88 -20.04 35.52
#